data_AF-A0A535CX02-F1
#
_entry.id   AF-A0A535CX02-F1
#
_cell.length_a   1.000
_cell.length_b   1.000
_cell.length_c   1.000
_cell.angle_alpha   90.00
_cell.angle_beta   90.00
_cell.angle_gamma   90.00
#
_symmetry.space_group_name_H-M   'P 1'
#
loop_
_entity.id
_entity.type
_entity.pdbx_description
1 polymer ?
#
loop_
_entity_poly.entity_id
_entity_poly.type
_entity_poly.pdbx_seq_one_letter_code
_entity_poly.pdbx_strand_id
1 'polypeptide(L)'
;MSHSSDSFLIEHPNRLTASMHTIIRVFRKLSFYPVSISELLLQLEEVTTPIHLTRTVNRAQNLLWKLPTKEQGAFRQNLVNVLSKHVLQGAQEEMRLEAAGWLRLFVQAGQVAQPADIFVTLVTATMHAPLSDYTSELNEQQVYLKMIFECFWPFRHPYPAYTWQVLPTNEVFYPLAPLFDQDDYATQDALIGIYGELPALDDAEILEHLLPVALQWSRHADPERRRRVANILAHINQESAQEALCCLQSDSDPDVRESAKSAAGYVRKA
;
A
#
# COMPACT_ATOMS: atom_id res chain seq x y z
N MET A 1 16.47 -75.49 -47.91
CA MET A 1 16.73 -74.73 -46.68
C MET A 1 17.45 -73.45 -47.07
N SER A 2 16.90 -72.32 -46.61
CA SER A 2 17.46 -70.94 -46.58
C SER A 2 17.94 -70.26 -47.88
N HIS A 3 17.02 -69.46 -48.41
CA HIS A 3 17.18 -68.16 -49.10
C HIS A 3 18.25 -67.28 -48.42
N SER A 4 19.22 -66.73 -49.16
CA SER A 4 19.21 -65.52 -50.02
C SER A 4 19.47 -64.21 -49.26
N SER A 5 20.57 -63.60 -49.67
CA SER A 5 21.12 -62.31 -49.29
C SER A 5 20.31 -61.10 -49.79
N ASP A 6 20.65 -59.96 -49.19
CA ASP A 6 20.67 -58.59 -49.72
C ASP A 6 19.38 -57.88 -50.12
N SER A 7 19.09 -56.77 -49.43
CA SER A 7 19.43 -55.42 -49.92
C SER A 7 18.70 -54.35 -49.11
N PHE A 8 19.45 -53.30 -48.78
CA PHE A 8 18.95 -52.02 -48.30
C PHE A 8 17.87 -51.43 -49.22
N LEU A 9 16.74 -51.00 -48.67
CA LEU A 9 16.02 -49.84 -49.16
C LEU A 9 15.40 -49.04 -48.00
N ILE A 10 15.64 -47.73 -48.10
CA ILE A 10 15.19 -46.65 -47.24
C ILE A 10 13.69 -46.46 -47.44
N GLU A 11 12.89 -46.59 -46.39
CA GLU A 11 11.50 -46.12 -46.38
C GLU A 11 11.28 -45.16 -45.21
N HIS A 12 10.95 -43.92 -45.57
CA HIS A 12 10.53 -42.84 -44.69
C HIS A 12 9.15 -43.11 -44.07
N PRO A 13 8.97 -43.01 -42.74
CA PRO A 13 7.65 -42.81 -42.17
C PRO A 13 7.41 -41.31 -41.91
N ASN A 14 6.59 -40.72 -42.78
CA ASN A 14 5.56 -39.72 -42.47
C ASN A 14 5.96 -38.45 -41.67
N ARG A 15 6.51 -37.47 -42.41
CA ARG A 15 6.71 -36.07 -42.02
C ARG A 15 5.42 -35.24 -41.82
N LEU A 16 4.23 -35.83 -41.88
CA LEU A 16 2.94 -35.11 -41.79
C LEU A 16 2.24 -35.20 -40.43
N THR A 17 2.66 -36.10 -39.53
CA THR A 17 2.08 -36.22 -38.17
C THR A 17 2.93 -35.54 -37.09
N ALA A 18 4.22 -35.30 -37.33
CA ALA A 18 5.08 -34.51 -36.45
C ALA A 18 4.86 -32.98 -36.60
N SER A 19 4.29 -32.54 -37.72
CA SER A 19 3.96 -31.13 -37.96
C SER A 19 2.69 -30.70 -37.21
N MET A 20 1.74 -31.59 -36.88
CA MET A 20 0.53 -31.19 -36.14
C MET A 20 0.77 -30.92 -34.65
N HIS A 21 1.67 -31.66 -33.98
CA HIS A 21 2.02 -31.37 -32.58
C HIS A 21 2.96 -30.16 -32.44
N THR A 22 3.73 -29.85 -33.48
CA THR A 22 4.55 -28.63 -33.50
C THR A 22 3.69 -27.39 -33.78
N ILE A 23 2.63 -27.51 -34.59
CA ILE A 23 1.64 -26.44 -34.80
C ILE A 23 0.88 -26.13 -33.50
N ILE A 24 0.51 -27.12 -32.67
CA ILE A 24 -0.15 -26.84 -31.38
C ILE A 24 0.78 -26.14 -30.36
N ARG A 25 2.10 -26.38 -30.41
CA ARG A 25 3.06 -25.65 -29.55
C ARG A 25 3.48 -24.28 -30.10
N VAL A 26 3.51 -24.10 -31.41
CA VAL A 26 3.82 -22.80 -32.04
C VAL A 26 2.62 -21.85 -32.02
N PHE A 27 1.38 -22.36 -32.04
CA PHE A 27 0.20 -21.51 -31.84
C PHE A 27 -0.01 -21.03 -30.40
N ARG A 28 0.66 -21.63 -29.40
CA ARG A 28 0.75 -21.02 -28.05
C ARG A 28 1.68 -19.80 -28.01
N LYS A 29 2.45 -19.54 -29.07
CA LYS A 29 3.36 -18.38 -29.18
C LYS A 29 2.88 -17.27 -30.13
N LEU A 30 1.68 -17.38 -30.70
CA LEU A 30 1.02 -16.29 -31.44
C LEU A 30 -0.48 -16.20 -31.14
N SER A 31 -0.86 -16.52 -29.92
CA SER A 31 -2.19 -16.26 -29.38
C SER A 31 -2.33 -14.76 -29.05
N PHE A 32 -2.63 -13.95 -30.07
CA PHE A 32 -3.37 -12.69 -29.90
C PHE A 32 -4.86 -12.98 -29.63
N TYR A 33 -5.16 -13.92 -28.75
CA TYR A 33 -6.50 -14.02 -28.18
C TYR A 33 -6.64 -12.90 -27.15
N PRO A 34 -7.77 -12.17 -27.11
CA PRO A 34 -8.03 -11.25 -26.01
C PRO A 34 -8.08 -12.11 -24.75
N VAL A 35 -7.05 -12.01 -23.90
CA VAL A 35 -7.06 -12.65 -22.57
C VAL A 35 -8.37 -12.25 -21.91
N SER A 36 -9.20 -13.23 -21.58
CA SER A 36 -10.49 -12.95 -20.96
C SER A 36 -10.26 -12.35 -19.57
N ILE A 37 -11.16 -11.47 -19.12
CA ILE A 37 -11.08 -10.83 -17.80
C ILE A 37 -10.87 -11.88 -16.70
N SER A 38 -11.64 -12.97 -16.76
CA SER A 38 -11.58 -14.08 -15.79
C SER A 38 -10.24 -14.80 -15.81
N GLU A 39 -9.66 -15.03 -16.99
CA GLU A 39 -8.34 -15.66 -17.11
C GLU A 39 -7.24 -14.77 -16.53
N LEU A 40 -7.33 -13.45 -16.71
CA LEU A 40 -6.35 -12.53 -16.14
C LEU A 40 -6.47 -12.46 -14.61
N LEU A 41 -7.69 -12.45 -14.07
CA LEU A 41 -7.91 -12.49 -12.61
C LEU A 41 -7.37 -13.79 -12.00
N LEU A 42 -7.60 -14.94 -12.65
CA LEU A 42 -7.00 -16.22 -12.23
C LEU A 42 -5.47 -16.18 -12.27
N GLN A 43 -4.90 -15.63 -13.35
CA GLN A 43 -3.44 -15.44 -13.45
C GLN A 43 -2.91 -14.57 -12.31
N LEU A 44 -3.63 -13.49 -11.95
CA LEU A 44 -3.26 -12.63 -10.83
C LEU A 44 -3.29 -13.39 -9.50
N GLU A 45 -4.31 -14.20 -9.24
CA GLU A 45 -4.43 -15.00 -8.02
C GLU A 45 -3.30 -16.02 -7.85
N GLU A 46 -2.83 -16.60 -8.96
CA GLU A 46 -1.77 -17.63 -8.96
C GLU A 46 -0.35 -17.06 -9.02
N VAL A 47 -0.18 -15.74 -9.16
CA VAL A 47 1.16 -15.14 -9.23
C VAL A 47 1.92 -15.36 -7.92
N THR A 48 3.15 -15.84 -8.02
CA THR A 48 4.05 -16.05 -6.88
C THR A 48 5.27 -15.13 -6.86
N THR A 49 5.51 -14.33 -7.92
CA THR A 49 6.69 -13.45 -7.99
C THR A 49 6.35 -11.98 -8.30
N PRO A 50 7.07 -11.01 -7.70
CA PRO A 50 6.79 -9.58 -7.85
C PRO A 50 6.81 -9.10 -9.31
N ILE A 51 7.81 -9.53 -10.08
CA ILE A 51 7.95 -9.13 -11.50
C ILE A 51 6.74 -9.58 -12.32
N HIS A 52 6.25 -10.79 -12.08
CA HIS A 52 5.07 -11.29 -12.76
C HIS A 52 3.81 -10.57 -12.29
N LEU A 53 3.71 -10.22 -11.00
CA LEU A 53 2.60 -9.43 -10.47
C LEU A 53 2.49 -8.11 -11.22
N THR A 54 3.60 -7.37 -11.28
CA THR A 54 3.67 -6.08 -11.97
C THR A 54 3.34 -6.16 -13.44
N ARG A 55 3.82 -7.18 -14.15
CA ARG A 55 3.44 -7.39 -15.55
C ARG A 55 1.94 -7.67 -15.71
N THR A 56 1.37 -8.51 -14.85
CA THR A 56 -0.03 -8.89 -14.94
C THR A 56 -0.97 -7.76 -14.53
N VAL A 57 -0.63 -6.98 -13.49
CA VAL A 57 -1.36 -5.78 -13.09
C VAL A 57 -1.36 -4.73 -14.21
N ASN A 58 -0.20 -4.47 -14.84
CA ASN A 58 -0.13 -3.57 -15.99
C ASN A 58 -1.00 -4.03 -17.17
N ARG A 59 -1.08 -5.35 -17.43
CA ARG A 59 -2.01 -5.91 -18.43
C ARG A 59 -3.47 -5.72 -18.01
N ALA A 60 -3.79 -5.94 -16.74
CA ALA A 60 -5.12 -5.68 -16.17
C ALA A 60 -5.54 -4.23 -16.41
N GLN A 61 -4.68 -3.26 -16.09
CA GLN A 61 -4.93 -1.84 -16.30
C GLN A 61 -5.14 -1.51 -17.78
N ASN A 62 -4.35 -2.09 -18.69
CA ASN A 62 -4.53 -1.88 -20.13
C ASN A 62 -5.85 -2.45 -20.65
N LEU A 63 -6.32 -3.58 -20.11
CA LEU A 63 -7.64 -4.12 -20.44
C LEU A 63 -8.77 -3.28 -19.87
N LEU A 64 -8.58 -2.73 -18.68
CA LEU A 64 -9.57 -1.91 -17.99
C LEU A 64 -10.10 -0.77 -18.86
N TRP A 65 -9.19 -0.06 -19.54
CA TRP A 65 -9.54 1.05 -20.43
C TRP A 65 -10.34 0.64 -21.67
N LYS A 66 -10.37 -0.67 -21.99
CA LYS A 66 -11.15 -1.24 -23.10
C LYS A 66 -12.52 -1.73 -22.66
N LEU A 67 -12.79 -1.82 -21.35
CA LEU A 67 -14.07 -2.31 -20.83
C LEU A 67 -15.14 -1.21 -20.83
N PRO A 68 -16.43 -1.57 -20.96
CA PRO A 68 -17.53 -0.64 -20.73
C PRO A 68 -17.44 -0.02 -19.33
N THR A 69 -17.74 1.27 -19.21
CA THR A 69 -17.63 2.02 -17.93
C THR A 69 -18.38 1.36 -16.77
N LYS A 70 -19.50 0.70 -17.04
CA LYS A 70 -20.30 -0.02 -16.04
C LYS A 70 -19.58 -1.22 -15.42
N GLU A 71 -18.66 -1.83 -16.16
CA GLU A 71 -17.90 -3.01 -15.73
C GLU A 71 -16.54 -2.65 -15.12
N GLN A 72 -16.02 -1.46 -15.44
CA GLN A 72 -14.73 -0.99 -14.93
C GLN A 72 -14.68 -0.98 -13.40
N GLY A 73 -15.74 -0.50 -12.73
CA GLY A 73 -15.80 -0.44 -11.26
C GLY A 73 -15.65 -1.82 -10.61
N ALA A 74 -16.44 -2.79 -11.07
CA ALA A 74 -16.38 -4.17 -10.56
C ALA A 74 -15.01 -4.81 -10.82
N PHE A 75 -14.42 -4.56 -12.00
CA PHE A 75 -13.09 -5.06 -12.32
C PHE A 75 -12.00 -4.46 -11.42
N ARG A 76 -12.06 -3.15 -11.12
CA ARG A 76 -11.14 -2.51 -10.16
C ARG A 76 -11.26 -3.12 -8.77
N GLN A 77 -12.48 -3.35 -8.29
CA GLN A 77 -12.67 -3.94 -6.96
C GLN A 77 -12.10 -5.36 -6.91
N ASN A 78 -12.31 -6.18 -7.95
CA ASN A 78 -11.72 -7.51 -8.01
C ASN A 78 -10.19 -7.45 -7.99
N LEU A 79 -9.60 -6.50 -8.72
CA LEU A 79 -8.15 -6.30 -8.72
C LEU A 79 -7.64 -5.90 -7.32
N VAL A 80 -8.34 -5.00 -6.62
CA VAL A 80 -8.04 -4.63 -5.22
C VAL A 80 -8.14 -5.85 -4.31
N ASN A 81 -9.17 -6.67 -4.44
CA ASN A 81 -9.35 -7.87 -3.61
C ASN A 81 -8.21 -8.88 -3.80
N VAL A 82 -7.80 -9.14 -5.04
CA VAL A 82 -6.70 -10.07 -5.36
C VAL A 82 -5.38 -9.53 -4.83
N LEU A 83 -5.10 -8.23 -5.01
CA LEU A 83 -3.89 -7.61 -4.47
C LEU A 83 -3.89 -7.63 -2.93
N SER A 84 -5.02 -7.35 -2.30
CA SER A 84 -5.15 -7.39 -0.83
C SER A 84 -4.87 -8.78 -0.28
N LYS A 85 -5.33 -9.83 -0.99
CA LYS A 85 -4.97 -11.22 -0.67
C LYS A 85 -3.46 -11.45 -0.74
N HIS A 86 -2.78 -10.94 -1.78
CA HIS A 86 -1.32 -11.06 -1.90
C HIS A 86 -0.57 -10.30 -0.82
N VAL A 87 -1.05 -9.12 -0.40
CA VAL A 87 -0.48 -8.38 0.73
C VAL A 87 -0.56 -9.20 2.01
N LEU A 88 -1.71 -9.80 2.31
CA LEU A 88 -1.94 -10.49 3.58
C LEU A 88 -1.40 -11.93 3.61
N GLN A 89 -1.34 -12.61 2.47
CA GLN A 89 -1.06 -14.06 2.39
C GLN A 89 0.19 -14.38 1.56
N GLY A 90 0.85 -13.37 0.97
CA GLY A 90 2.03 -13.57 0.16
C GLY A 90 3.16 -14.25 0.95
N ALA A 91 3.73 -15.32 0.39
CA ALA A 91 4.75 -16.11 1.08
C ALA A 91 6.08 -15.36 1.27
N GLN A 92 6.41 -14.44 0.37
CA GLN A 92 7.66 -13.66 0.38
C GLN A 92 7.37 -12.19 0.67
N GLU A 93 8.24 -11.55 1.46
CA GLU A 93 8.17 -10.11 1.78
C GLU A 93 8.08 -9.25 0.51
N GLU A 94 8.98 -9.48 -0.45
CA GLU A 94 9.00 -8.74 -1.72
C GLU A 94 7.66 -8.80 -2.47
N MET A 95 6.97 -9.96 -2.40
CA MET A 95 5.67 -10.14 -3.03
C MET A 95 4.57 -9.35 -2.31
N ARG A 96 4.57 -9.36 -0.97
CA ARG A 96 3.60 -8.59 -0.18
C ARG A 96 3.79 -7.09 -0.37
N LEU A 97 5.05 -6.62 -0.33
CA LEU A 97 5.40 -5.21 -0.52
C LEU A 97 5.09 -4.72 -1.93
N GLU A 98 5.33 -5.51 -2.98
CA GLU A 98 4.97 -5.13 -4.35
C GLU A 98 3.45 -5.02 -4.52
N ALA A 99 2.69 -5.97 -3.96
CA ALA A 99 1.23 -5.92 -3.98
C ALA A 99 0.69 -4.69 -3.23
N ALA A 100 1.26 -4.37 -2.07
CA ALA A 100 0.91 -3.19 -1.29
C ALA A 100 1.26 -1.90 -2.03
N GLY A 101 2.40 -1.88 -2.72
CA GLY A 101 2.81 -0.77 -3.59
C GLY A 101 1.78 -0.50 -4.69
N TRP A 102 1.22 -1.54 -5.30
CA TRP A 102 0.13 -1.40 -6.28
C TRP A 102 -1.15 -0.86 -5.66
N LEU A 103 -1.57 -1.36 -4.49
CA LEU A 103 -2.73 -0.83 -3.79
C LEU A 103 -2.58 0.66 -3.50
N ARG A 104 -1.42 1.06 -2.94
CA ARG A 104 -1.08 2.47 -2.71
C ARG A 104 -1.19 3.29 -4.00
N LEU A 105 -0.62 2.81 -5.11
CA LEU A 105 -0.68 3.51 -6.40
C LEU A 105 -2.12 3.68 -6.91
N PHE A 106 -3.01 2.70 -6.68
CA PHE A 106 -4.41 2.82 -7.08
C PHE A 106 -5.17 3.84 -6.24
N VAL A 107 -4.91 3.90 -4.93
CA VAL A 107 -5.43 4.98 -4.07
C VAL A 107 -4.92 6.32 -4.62
N GLN A 108 -3.61 6.45 -4.84
CA GLN A 108 -2.98 7.67 -5.31
C GLN A 108 -3.51 8.18 -6.64
N ALA A 109 -3.84 7.27 -7.55
CA ALA A 109 -4.39 7.60 -8.85
C ALA A 109 -5.91 7.89 -8.84
N GLY A 110 -6.57 7.89 -7.68
CA GLY A 110 -8.03 8.09 -7.59
C GLY A 110 -8.83 6.96 -8.24
N GLN A 111 -8.24 5.76 -8.34
CA GLN A 111 -8.79 4.66 -9.13
C GLN A 111 -9.71 3.75 -8.32
N VAL A 112 -9.82 3.90 -7.01
CA VAL A 112 -10.55 2.97 -6.15
C VAL A 112 -11.81 3.64 -5.64
N ALA A 113 -12.96 2.96 -5.73
CA ALA A 113 -14.21 3.52 -5.20
C ALA A 113 -14.24 3.53 -3.66
N GLN A 114 -13.60 2.55 -3.03
CA GLN A 114 -13.55 2.35 -1.59
C GLN A 114 -12.09 2.29 -1.11
N PRO A 115 -11.41 3.45 -0.93
CA PRO A 115 -10.03 3.47 -0.44
C PRO A 115 -9.89 2.90 0.98
N ALA A 116 -10.97 2.88 1.77
CA ALA A 116 -11.00 2.31 3.12
C ALA A 116 -10.52 0.85 3.18
N ASP A 117 -10.89 -0.01 2.22
CA ASP A 117 -10.47 -1.41 2.17
C ASP A 117 -8.94 -1.55 2.10
N ILE A 118 -8.28 -0.61 1.41
CA ILE A 118 -6.83 -0.59 1.25
C ILE A 118 -6.16 -0.17 2.55
N PHE A 119 -6.70 0.83 3.25
CA PHE A 119 -6.21 1.19 4.59
C PHE A 119 -6.32 0.01 5.55
N VAL A 120 -7.47 -0.67 5.60
CA VAL A 120 -7.66 -1.87 6.44
C VAL A 120 -6.63 -2.94 6.10
N THR A 121 -6.42 -3.20 4.81
CA THR A 121 -5.44 -4.20 4.35
C THR A 121 -4.02 -3.84 4.78
N LEU A 122 -3.60 -2.58 4.57
CA LEU A 122 -2.26 -2.14 4.92
C LEU A 122 -2.04 -2.11 6.43
N VAL A 123 -3.01 -1.63 7.23
CA VAL A 123 -2.91 -1.68 8.70
C VAL A 123 -2.82 -3.12 9.17
N THR A 124 -3.65 -4.01 8.63
CA THR A 124 -3.61 -5.44 8.97
C THR A 124 -2.23 -6.01 8.64
N ALA A 125 -1.67 -5.70 7.47
CA ALA A 125 -0.34 -6.16 7.07
C ALA A 125 0.76 -5.65 8.00
N THR A 126 0.72 -4.37 8.39
CA THR A 126 1.65 -3.77 9.37
C THR A 126 1.69 -4.54 10.68
N MET A 127 0.53 -4.96 11.19
CA MET A 127 0.43 -5.69 12.46
C MET A 127 0.86 -7.15 12.37
N HIS A 128 0.84 -7.75 11.17
CA HIS A 128 1.31 -9.11 10.93
C HIS A 128 2.75 -9.17 10.42
N ALA A 129 3.35 -8.02 10.11
CA ALA A 129 4.71 -7.94 9.61
C ALA A 129 5.68 -8.53 10.66
N PRO A 130 6.56 -9.46 10.26
CA PRO A 130 7.52 -10.04 11.19
C PRO A 130 8.46 -8.95 11.71
N LEU A 131 8.73 -8.96 13.01
CA LEU A 131 9.79 -8.17 13.62
C LEU A 131 11.12 -8.68 13.05
N SER A 132 11.75 -7.92 12.15
CA SER A 132 12.98 -8.37 11.47
C SER A 132 14.20 -8.27 12.37
N ASP A 133 15.00 -9.34 12.43
CA ASP A 133 16.36 -9.31 12.94
C ASP A 133 17.30 -8.70 11.89
N TYR A 134 17.63 -7.40 12.07
CA TYR A 134 18.84 -6.71 11.60
C TYR A 134 19.48 -7.13 10.25
N THR A 135 18.82 -6.94 9.10
CA THR A 135 19.55 -6.95 7.79
C THR A 135 19.03 -5.98 6.72
N SER A 136 17.92 -5.26 6.92
CA SER A 136 17.38 -4.27 5.98
C SER A 136 17.48 -2.85 6.55
N GLU A 137 17.71 -1.83 5.71
CA GLU A 137 17.70 -0.42 6.11
C GLU A 137 16.31 0.04 6.59
N LEU A 138 15.23 -0.64 6.17
CA LEU A 138 13.86 -0.45 6.66
C LEU A 138 13.20 -1.81 6.89
N ASN A 139 12.58 -2.03 8.05
CA ASN A 139 11.82 -3.25 8.31
C ASN A 139 10.49 -3.25 7.52
N GLU A 140 9.91 -4.42 7.25
CA GLU A 140 8.67 -4.54 6.47
C GLU A 140 7.53 -3.69 7.07
N GLN A 141 7.45 -3.62 8.40
CA GLN A 141 6.47 -2.81 9.15
C GLN A 141 6.58 -1.31 8.81
N GLN A 142 7.79 -0.75 8.80
CA GLN A 142 8.07 0.65 8.47
C GLN A 142 7.71 0.94 7.01
N VAL A 143 7.94 -0.01 6.09
CA VAL A 143 7.53 0.15 4.69
C VAL A 143 6.01 0.25 4.59
N TYR A 144 5.24 -0.59 5.29
CA TYR A 144 3.79 -0.46 5.31
C TYR A 144 3.31 0.84 5.95
N LEU A 145 3.87 1.26 7.09
CA LEU A 145 3.54 2.55 7.73
C LEU A 145 3.73 3.71 6.75
N LYS A 146 4.85 3.71 6.02
CA LYS A 146 5.10 4.70 4.96
C LYS A 146 4.04 4.65 3.86
N MET A 147 3.68 3.46 3.37
CA MET A 147 2.64 3.33 2.34
C MET A 147 1.26 3.78 2.84
N ILE A 148 0.92 3.55 4.11
CA ILE A 148 -0.31 4.05 4.74
C ILE A 148 -0.31 5.57 4.71
N PHE A 149 0.77 6.23 5.17
CA PHE A 149 0.89 7.68 5.13
C PHE A 149 0.73 8.24 3.70
N GLU A 150 1.37 7.60 2.71
CA GLU A 150 1.29 8.00 1.31
C GLU A 150 -0.13 7.85 0.71
N CYS A 151 -0.99 7.02 1.29
CA CYS A 151 -2.39 6.89 0.89
C CYS A 151 -3.26 8.09 1.29
N PHE A 152 -2.81 8.98 2.19
CA PHE A 152 -3.53 10.21 2.55
C PHE A 152 -3.37 11.33 1.52
N TRP A 153 -2.33 11.29 0.68
CA TRP A 153 -2.05 12.35 -0.29
C TRP A 153 -3.24 12.73 -1.19
N PRO A 154 -4.04 11.79 -1.71
CA PRO A 154 -5.16 12.12 -2.59
C PRO A 154 -6.37 12.71 -1.87
N PHE A 155 -6.32 12.87 -0.54
CA PHE A 155 -7.32 13.60 0.23
C PHE A 155 -6.93 15.08 0.41
N ARG A 156 -5.69 15.44 0.10
CA ARG A 156 -5.14 16.78 0.34
C ARG A 156 -5.49 17.77 -0.77
N HIS A 157 -5.70 19.01 -0.37
CA HIS A 157 -5.79 20.16 -1.28
C HIS A 157 -4.40 20.43 -1.92
N PRO A 158 -4.29 20.95 -3.16
CA PRO A 158 -5.36 21.47 -4.04
C PRO A 158 -6.04 20.49 -4.98
N TYR A 159 -5.55 19.25 -5.08
CA TYR A 159 -6.07 18.28 -6.05
C TYR A 159 -6.52 16.99 -5.37
N PRO A 160 -7.59 17.04 -4.56
CA PRO A 160 -8.11 15.84 -3.92
C PRO A 160 -8.75 14.92 -4.97
N ALA A 161 -8.33 13.65 -4.99
CA ALA A 161 -9.03 12.58 -5.69
C ALA A 161 -10.20 12.03 -4.86
N TYR A 162 -10.14 12.17 -3.53
CA TYR A 162 -11.16 11.69 -2.60
C TYR A 162 -11.67 12.80 -1.69
N THR A 163 -12.92 12.68 -1.27
CA THR A 163 -13.44 13.46 -0.15
C THR A 163 -13.06 12.80 1.17
N TRP A 164 -12.90 13.60 2.23
CA TRP A 164 -12.63 13.06 3.58
C TRP A 164 -13.75 12.15 4.11
N GLN A 165 -14.94 12.16 3.49
CA GLN A 165 -16.06 11.27 3.84
C GLN A 165 -15.82 9.80 3.47
N VAL A 166 -14.94 9.51 2.51
CA VAL A 166 -14.60 8.11 2.14
C VAL A 166 -13.36 7.59 2.86
N LEU A 167 -12.73 8.41 3.71
CA LEU A 167 -11.68 7.96 4.61
C LEU A 167 -12.29 6.98 5.64
N PRO A 168 -11.62 5.87 5.99
CA PRO A 168 -12.07 5.02 7.08
C PRO A 168 -12.16 5.77 8.41
N THR A 169 -12.97 5.25 9.32
CA THR A 169 -13.03 5.73 10.71
C THR A 169 -11.71 5.48 11.43
N ASN A 170 -11.47 6.24 12.50
CA ASN A 170 -10.23 6.14 13.29
C ASN A 170 -10.00 4.73 13.86
N GLU A 171 -11.06 3.93 14.05
CA GLU A 171 -11.00 2.53 14.48
C GLU A 171 -10.05 1.67 13.64
N VAL A 172 -9.94 1.95 12.34
CA VAL A 172 -9.01 1.22 11.45
C VAL A 172 -7.55 1.42 11.87
N PHE A 173 -7.23 2.54 12.52
CA PHE A 173 -5.87 2.90 12.92
C PHE A 173 -5.54 2.56 14.37
N TYR A 174 -6.53 2.24 15.22
CA TYR A 174 -6.28 1.87 16.63
C TYR A 174 -5.19 0.80 16.81
N PRO A 175 -5.11 -0.26 15.97
CA PRO A 175 -4.05 -1.25 16.11
C PRO A 175 -2.62 -0.69 15.98
N LEU A 176 -2.45 0.45 15.31
CA LEU A 176 -1.15 1.08 15.13
C LEU A 176 -0.69 1.87 16.38
N ALA A 177 -1.60 2.26 17.29
CA ALA A 177 -1.25 3.13 18.41
C ALA A 177 -0.21 2.51 19.37
N PRO A 178 -0.33 1.23 19.76
CA PRO A 178 0.69 0.58 20.60
C PRO A 178 2.09 0.50 19.97
N LEU A 179 2.23 0.72 18.66
CA LEU A 179 3.55 0.75 18.02
C LEU A 179 4.39 1.96 18.46
N PHE A 180 3.80 2.99 19.07
CA PHE A 180 4.54 4.09 19.72
C PHE A 180 5.41 3.64 20.89
N ASP A 181 5.03 2.54 21.56
CA ASP A 181 5.75 2.00 22.71
C ASP A 181 7.05 1.30 22.31
N GLN A 182 7.26 1.06 21.00
CA GLN A 182 8.54 0.63 20.48
C GLN A 182 9.56 1.78 20.58
N ASP A 183 10.75 1.51 21.13
CA ASP A 183 11.85 2.48 21.20
C ASP A 183 12.54 2.65 19.84
N ASP A 184 11.75 2.96 18.81
CA ASP A 184 12.20 3.21 17.44
C ASP A 184 11.65 4.54 16.93
N TYR A 185 12.53 5.52 16.79
CA TYR A 185 12.18 6.84 16.27
C TYR A 185 11.65 6.80 14.84
N ALA A 186 12.06 5.84 14.00
CA ALA A 186 11.56 5.76 12.64
C ALA A 186 10.08 5.33 12.61
N THR A 187 9.72 4.34 13.42
CA THR A 187 8.32 3.94 13.66
C THR A 187 7.52 5.10 14.24
N GLN A 188 8.03 5.77 15.28
CA GLN A 188 7.35 6.93 15.86
C GLN A 188 7.13 8.06 14.83
N ASP A 189 8.12 8.41 13.99
CA ASP A 189 7.95 9.43 12.95
C ASP A 189 6.89 9.05 11.92
N ALA A 190 6.85 7.79 11.50
CA ALA A 190 5.83 7.31 10.57
C ALA A 190 4.43 7.39 11.19
N LEU A 191 4.28 7.02 12.46
CA LEU A 191 3.01 7.11 13.18
C LEU A 191 2.57 8.55 13.40
N ILE A 192 3.48 9.45 13.81
CA ILE A 192 3.21 10.91 13.89
C ILE A 192 2.72 11.42 12.53
N GLY A 193 3.33 10.97 11.43
CA GLY A 193 2.86 11.27 10.08
C GLY A 193 1.41 10.80 9.83
N ILE A 194 1.09 9.55 10.16
CA ILE A 194 -0.25 8.96 9.95
C ILE A 194 -1.30 9.67 10.81
N TYR A 195 -1.08 9.76 12.12
CA TYR A 195 -2.04 10.36 13.05
C TYR A 195 -2.22 11.87 12.81
N GLY A 196 -1.18 12.57 12.33
CA GLY A 196 -1.28 13.97 11.94
C GLY A 196 -2.20 14.23 10.73
N GLU A 197 -2.59 13.19 9.98
CA GLU A 197 -3.56 13.29 8.87
C GLU A 197 -5.00 13.00 9.29
N LEU A 198 -5.22 12.46 10.49
CA LEU A 198 -6.57 12.15 10.96
C LEU A 198 -7.30 13.45 11.36
N PRO A 199 -8.60 13.57 11.02
CA PRO A 199 -9.35 14.80 11.27
C PRO A 199 -9.64 15.06 12.76
N ALA A 200 -9.60 14.01 13.59
CA ALA A 200 -9.79 14.08 15.03
C ALA A 200 -8.86 13.07 15.71
N LEU A 201 -8.39 13.39 16.91
CA LEU A 201 -7.47 12.56 17.70
C LEU A 201 -7.94 12.38 19.15
N ASP A 202 -9.24 12.52 19.41
CA ASP A 202 -9.80 12.44 20.77
C ASP A 202 -10.17 11.01 21.21
N ASP A 203 -9.90 9.99 20.39
CA ASP A 203 -10.09 8.58 20.73
C ASP A 203 -9.13 8.14 21.84
N ALA A 204 -9.66 7.54 22.90
CA ALA A 204 -8.86 7.13 24.06
C ALA A 204 -7.76 6.12 23.67
N GLU A 205 -8.09 5.20 22.77
CA GLU A 205 -7.22 4.14 22.23
C GLU A 205 -6.00 4.71 21.50
N ILE A 206 -6.12 5.88 20.86
CA ILE A 206 -5.01 6.56 20.20
C ILE A 206 -4.27 7.43 21.21
N LEU A 207 -5.00 8.20 22.02
CA LEU A 207 -4.44 9.19 22.94
C LEU A 207 -3.55 8.60 24.01
N GLU A 208 -3.88 7.40 24.52
CA GLU A 208 -3.10 6.71 25.54
C GLU A 208 -1.62 6.57 25.13
N HIS A 209 -1.36 6.29 23.85
CA HIS A 209 -0.02 6.11 23.29
C HIS A 209 0.54 7.38 22.64
N LEU A 210 -0.30 8.14 21.93
CA LEU A 210 0.14 9.29 21.15
C LEU A 210 0.56 10.48 22.02
N LEU A 211 -0.20 10.79 23.07
CA LEU A 211 0.02 12.00 23.86
C LEU A 211 1.39 12.01 24.56
N PRO A 212 1.84 10.93 25.25
CA PRO A 212 3.17 10.89 25.85
C PRO A 212 4.29 11.19 24.85
N VAL A 213 4.22 10.59 23.65
CA VAL A 213 5.21 10.80 22.58
C VAL A 213 5.14 12.23 22.05
N ALA A 214 3.95 12.77 21.81
CA ALA A 214 3.78 14.14 21.33
C ALA A 214 4.33 15.18 22.34
N LEU A 215 4.08 14.98 23.64
CA LEU A 215 4.63 15.82 24.70
C LEU A 215 6.16 15.71 24.79
N GLN A 216 6.71 14.49 24.71
CA GLN A 216 8.16 14.29 24.65
C GLN A 216 8.78 15.01 23.43
N TRP A 217 8.18 14.84 22.25
CA TRP A 217 8.68 15.42 21.01
C TRP A 217 8.60 16.95 21.00
N SER A 218 7.60 17.55 21.67
CA SER A 218 7.49 19.01 21.80
C SER A 218 8.68 19.66 22.53
N ARG A 219 9.45 18.87 23.29
CA ARG A 219 10.64 19.32 24.03
C ARG A 219 11.93 18.76 23.46
N HIS A 220 11.85 18.11 22.30
CA HIS A 220 12.98 17.43 21.70
C HIS A 220 14.04 18.43 21.21
N ALA A 221 15.32 18.04 21.22
CA ALA A 221 16.42 18.90 20.77
C ALA A 221 16.33 19.26 19.28
N ASP A 222 15.94 18.28 18.45
CA ASP A 222 15.69 18.45 17.01
C ASP A 222 14.43 19.30 16.74
N PRO A 223 14.57 20.48 16.10
CA PRO A 223 13.44 21.34 15.75
C PRO A 223 12.44 20.68 14.79
N GLU A 224 12.88 19.77 13.92
CA GLU A 224 12.00 19.09 12.97
C GLU A 224 10.94 18.25 13.68
N ARG A 225 11.33 17.56 14.77
CA ARG A 225 10.39 16.80 15.61
C ARG A 225 9.41 17.71 16.33
N ARG A 226 9.89 18.81 16.91
CA ARG A 226 9.03 19.83 17.55
C ARG A 226 8.01 20.40 16.57
N ARG A 227 8.45 20.69 15.34
CA ARG A 227 7.59 21.19 14.26
C ARG A 227 6.49 20.20 13.89
N ARG A 228 6.82 18.91 13.73
CA ARG A 228 5.87 17.87 13.31
C ARG A 228 4.74 17.67 14.32
N VAL A 229 5.04 17.68 15.62
CA VAL A 229 4.01 17.44 16.66
C VAL A 229 3.12 18.64 16.94
N ALA A 230 3.45 19.83 16.43
CA ALA A 230 2.62 21.01 16.60
C ALA A 230 1.20 20.81 16.03
N ASN A 231 1.07 20.14 14.88
CA ASN A 231 -0.23 19.83 14.29
C ASN A 231 -1.03 18.85 15.15
N ILE A 232 -0.39 17.79 15.62
CA ILE A 232 -1.01 16.78 16.48
C ILE A 232 -1.52 17.38 17.77
N LEU A 233 -0.68 18.15 18.47
CA LEU A 233 -1.05 18.78 19.74
C LEU A 233 -2.25 19.72 19.61
N ALA A 234 -2.41 20.36 18.45
CA ALA A 234 -3.57 21.21 18.18
C ALA A 234 -4.88 20.41 18.09
N HIS A 235 -4.82 19.19 17.55
CA HIS A 235 -5.97 18.30 17.38
C HIS A 235 -6.33 17.48 18.63
N ILE A 236 -5.54 17.56 19.70
CA ILE A 236 -5.80 16.86 20.97
C ILE A 236 -6.48 17.81 21.96
N ASN A 237 -7.68 17.46 22.41
CA ASN A 237 -8.45 18.26 23.37
C ASN A 237 -8.08 17.95 24.84
N GLN A 238 -6.78 18.02 25.17
CA GLN A 238 -6.28 17.90 26.55
C GLN A 238 -5.48 19.14 26.95
N GLU A 239 -5.61 19.55 28.21
CA GLU A 239 -4.93 20.73 28.76
C GLU A 239 -3.40 20.67 28.55
N SER A 240 -2.78 19.53 28.82
CA SER A 240 -1.34 19.32 28.63
C SER A 240 -0.90 19.50 27.18
N ALA A 241 -1.72 19.07 26.21
CA ALA A 241 -1.43 19.25 24.78
C ALA A 241 -1.54 20.73 24.37
N GLN A 242 -2.56 21.43 24.88
CA GLN A 242 -2.77 22.86 24.63
C GLN A 242 -1.65 23.72 25.25
N GLU A 243 -1.19 23.37 26.46
CA GLU A 243 -0.03 23.99 27.09
C GLU A 243 1.25 23.79 26.27
N ALA A 244 1.52 22.55 25.84
CA ALA A 244 2.68 22.24 25.02
C ALA A 244 2.66 23.00 23.68
N LEU A 245 1.51 23.05 23.01
CA LEU A 245 1.33 23.84 21.79
C LEU A 245 1.56 25.34 22.04
N CYS A 246 1.08 25.87 23.17
CA CYS A 246 1.32 27.27 23.54
C CYS A 246 2.81 27.55 23.72
N CYS A 247 3.57 26.64 24.35
CA CYS A 247 5.02 26.76 24.44
C CYS A 247 5.69 26.80 23.06
N LEU A 248 5.29 25.93 22.13
CA LEU A 248 5.85 25.87 20.77
C LEU A 248 5.63 27.18 19.97
N GLN A 249 4.58 27.94 20.25
CA GLN A 249 4.35 29.25 19.61
C GLN A 249 5.42 30.30 19.96
N SER A 250 6.20 30.05 21.02
CA SER A 250 7.33 30.87 21.46
C SER A 250 8.67 30.11 21.42
N ASP A 251 8.74 29.02 20.63
CA ASP A 251 9.98 28.25 20.40
C ASP A 251 11.12 29.15 19.89
N SER A 252 12.37 28.75 20.10
CA SER A 252 13.52 29.50 19.58
C SER A 252 13.65 29.38 18.05
N ASP A 253 13.20 28.25 17.49
CA ASP A 253 13.21 27.98 16.07
C ASP A 253 12.03 28.67 15.35
N PRO A 254 12.28 29.46 14.29
CA PRO A 254 11.24 30.18 13.58
C PRO A 254 10.22 29.28 12.90
N ASP A 255 10.64 28.15 12.34
CA ASP A 255 9.76 27.23 11.60
C ASP A 255 8.82 26.50 12.56
N VAL A 256 9.33 26.14 13.75
CA VAL A 256 8.51 25.56 14.83
C VAL A 256 7.45 26.56 15.29
N ARG A 257 7.82 27.83 15.53
CA ARG A 257 6.87 28.89 15.94
C ARG A 257 5.78 29.10 14.90
N GLU A 258 6.14 29.17 13.63
CA GLU A 258 5.18 29.38 12.54
C GLU A 258 4.21 28.20 12.42
N SER A 259 4.73 26.98 12.46
CA SER A 259 3.92 25.76 12.43
C SER A 259 2.93 25.71 13.59
N ALA A 260 3.36 25.98 14.82
CA ALA A 260 2.50 25.96 16.00
C ALA A 260 1.40 27.04 15.96
N LYS A 261 1.72 28.26 15.50
CA LYS A 261 0.73 29.33 15.32
C LYS A 261 -0.29 28.99 14.25
N SER A 262 0.18 28.38 13.14
CA SER A 262 -0.67 27.92 12.05
C SER A 262 -1.64 26.85 12.55
N ALA A 263 -1.13 25.80 13.21
CA ALA A 263 -1.93 24.71 13.77
C ALA A 263 -2.98 25.20 14.77
N ALA A 264 -2.59 26.07 15.72
CA ALA A 264 -3.53 26.68 16.67
C ALA A 264 -4.60 27.56 15.98
N GLY A 265 -4.27 28.17 14.85
CA GLY A 265 -5.18 28.99 14.07
C GLY A 265 -6.23 28.19 13.29
N TYR A 266 -5.89 26.98 12.84
CA TYR A 266 -6.82 26.08 12.14
C TYR A 266 -7.91 25.53 13.07
N VAL A 267 -7.54 25.09 14.27
CA VAL A 267 -8.49 24.57 15.27
C VAL A 267 -9.50 25.62 15.72
N ARG A 268 -9.13 26.90 15.74
CA ARG A 268 -10.06 28.00 16.06
C ARG A 268 -11.06 28.33 14.95
N LYS A 269 -10.86 27.80 13.73
CA LYS A 269 -11.68 28.09 12.54
C LYS A 269 -12.48 26.89 12.04
N ALA A 270 -12.08 25.67 12.40
CA ALA A 270 -12.84 24.44 12.18
C ALA A 270 -14.03 24.36 13.15
#